data_AF-A0A183LZC2-F1
#
_entry.id   AF-A0A183LZC2-F1
#
_cell.length_a   1.000
_cell.length_b   1.000
_cell.length_c   1.000
_cell.angle_alpha   90.00
_cell.angle_beta   90.00
_cell.angle_gamma   90.00
#
_symmetry.space_group_name_H-M   'P 1'
#
loop_
_entity.id
_entity.type
_entity.pdbx_description
1 polymer ?
#
loop_
_entity_poly.entity_id
_entity_poly.type
_entity_poly.pdbx_seq_one_letter_code
_entity_poly.pdbx_strand_id
1 'polypeptide(L)'
;MTTCFCTHKDKVGVSEVILAVSKCADRSDILEKELKKHEKKIGTKITFSYETEAMGTAGPIALAKDMLLVDDSPFFVLNSDIMCDFPFKAIIAFHKNHGKSGTILVTQVEEPSKYGVVVYDQTTGRVDRFVEKPIEFVGNKINAGIYLLNPSVIDKIPVRNFAV
;
A
#
# COMPACT_ATOMS: atom_id res chain seq x y z
N MET A 1 7.41 -5.23 6.29
CA MET A 1 6.21 -6.07 6.14
C MET A 1 5.17 -5.17 5.48
N THR A 2 4.86 -5.45 4.21
CA THR A 2 3.93 -4.64 3.40
C THR A 2 2.69 -5.48 3.14
N THR A 3 1.50 -4.92 3.28
CA THR A 3 0.24 -5.62 2.99
C THR A 3 -0.35 -5.08 1.69
N CYS A 4 -0.47 -5.93 0.69
CA CYS A 4 -1.14 -5.60 -0.57
C CYS A 4 -2.60 -6.10 -0.50
N PHE A 5 -3.53 -5.32 -1.01
CA PHE A 5 -4.97 -5.60 -0.99
C PHE A 5 -5.50 -5.59 -2.42
N CYS A 6 -6.20 -6.64 -2.83
CA CYS A 6 -6.86 -6.73 -4.13
C CYS A 6 -8.38 -6.67 -3.91
N THR A 7 -9.02 -5.62 -4.44
CA THR A 7 -10.46 -5.40 -4.26
C THR A 7 -11.24 -5.76 -5.52
N HIS A 8 -11.93 -6.91 -5.50
CA HIS A 8 -12.99 -7.23 -6.45
C HIS A 8 -14.32 -7.45 -5.71
N LYS A 9 -15.14 -6.40 -5.76
CA LYS A 9 -16.62 -6.40 -5.78
C LYS A 9 -17.03 -4.93 -5.79
N ASP A 10 -18.01 -4.58 -6.60
CA ASP A 10 -18.46 -3.21 -6.95
C ASP A 10 -18.83 -2.26 -5.78
N LYS A 11 -18.63 -2.66 -4.52
CA LYS A 11 -18.84 -1.86 -3.31
C LYS A 11 -17.82 -2.22 -2.22
N VAL A 12 -16.58 -1.70 -2.31
CA VAL A 12 -15.56 -1.70 -1.22
C VAL A 12 -15.21 -3.09 -0.65
N GLY A 13 -15.67 -4.17 -1.28
CA GLY A 13 -15.46 -5.53 -0.78
C GLY A 13 -14.07 -5.99 -1.16
N VAL A 14 -13.23 -6.26 -0.16
CA VAL A 14 -11.92 -6.89 -0.36
C VAL A 14 -12.16 -8.38 -0.62
N SER A 15 -11.89 -8.82 -1.84
CA SER A 15 -11.96 -10.24 -2.22
C SER A 15 -10.70 -11.00 -1.84
N GLU A 16 -9.55 -10.34 -1.89
CA GLU A 16 -8.26 -10.96 -1.63
C GLU A 16 -7.28 -9.99 -0.94
N VAL A 17 -6.54 -10.50 0.03
CA VAL A 17 -5.43 -9.81 0.71
C VAL A 17 -4.17 -10.60 0.45
N ILE A 18 -3.12 -9.92 0.02
CA ILE A 18 -1.80 -10.46 -0.22
C ILE A 18 -0.86 -9.93 0.87
N LEU A 19 -0.48 -10.79 1.81
CA LEU A 19 0.44 -10.46 2.88
C LEU A 19 1.88 -10.73 2.42
N ALA A 20 2.69 -9.69 2.32
CA ALA A 20 4.11 -9.87 2.04
C ALA A 20 4.89 -10.07 3.34
N VAL A 21 5.45 -11.27 3.47
CA VAL A 21 6.08 -11.76 4.69
C VAL A 21 7.53 -12.15 4.38
N SER A 22 8.47 -11.67 5.17
CA SER A 22 9.85 -12.14 5.06
C SER A 22 9.94 -13.58 5.52
N LYS A 23 10.54 -14.44 4.69
CA LYS A 23 10.76 -15.86 4.98
C LYS A 23 11.72 -16.08 6.15
N CYS A 24 12.54 -15.09 6.50
CA CYS A 24 13.40 -15.10 7.68
C CYS A 24 12.63 -14.80 8.99
N ALA A 25 11.34 -14.48 8.93
CA ALA A 25 10.52 -14.37 10.13
C ALA A 25 10.23 -15.78 10.66
N ASP A 26 10.83 -16.09 11.82
CA ASP A 26 10.89 -17.40 12.51
C ASP A 26 9.52 -18.03 12.90
N ARG A 27 8.38 -17.50 12.41
CA ARG A 27 7.01 -17.97 12.71
C ARG A 27 6.00 -17.70 11.58
N SER A 28 6.48 -17.48 10.35
CA SER A 28 5.60 -17.15 9.23
C SER A 28 4.61 -18.27 8.89
N ASP A 29 4.99 -19.52 9.12
CA ASP A 29 4.16 -20.73 9.03
C ASP A 29 3.01 -20.74 10.05
N ILE A 30 3.27 -20.32 11.30
CA ILE A 30 2.26 -20.21 12.35
C ILE A 30 1.27 -19.09 11.99
N LEU A 31 1.78 -17.95 11.52
CA LEU A 31 0.95 -16.83 11.09
C LEU A 31 0.02 -17.23 9.94
N GLU A 32 0.53 -17.91 8.92
CA GLU A 32 -0.27 -18.42 7.80
C GLU A 32 -1.35 -19.39 8.29
N LYS A 33 -0.98 -20.34 9.15
CA LYS A 33 -1.93 -21.33 9.68
C LYS A 33 -3.06 -20.68 10.48
N GLU A 34 -2.76 -19.69 11.32
CA GLU A 34 -3.78 -19.01 12.11
C GLU A 34 -4.67 -18.12 11.23
N LEU A 35 -4.09 -17.32 10.32
CA LEU A 35 -4.88 -16.43 9.46
C LEU A 35 -5.77 -17.20 8.47
N LYS A 36 -5.32 -18.35 7.96
CA LYS A 36 -6.15 -19.21 7.11
C LYS A 36 -7.42 -19.73 7.79
N LYS A 37 -7.41 -19.91 9.11
CA LYS A 37 -8.63 -20.29 9.85
C LYS A 37 -9.70 -19.20 9.80
N HIS A 38 -9.27 -17.95 9.64
CA HIS A 38 -10.15 -16.78 9.64
C HIS A 38 -10.71 -16.43 8.26
N GLU A 39 -10.10 -16.89 7.15
CA GLU A 39 -10.56 -16.62 5.77
C GLU A 39 -12.06 -16.85 5.58
N LYS A 40 -12.56 -18.01 6.03
CA LYS A 40 -13.99 -18.35 5.92
C LYS A 40 -14.89 -17.44 6.75
N LYS A 41 -14.40 -16.94 7.88
CA LYS A 41 -15.14 -16.05 8.78
C LYS A 41 -15.21 -14.62 8.24
N ILE A 42 -14.12 -14.16 7.61
CA ILE A 42 -14.03 -12.81 7.03
C ILE A 42 -14.54 -12.74 5.59
N GLY A 43 -14.66 -13.89 4.89
CA GLY A 43 -15.14 -13.95 3.51
C GLY A 43 -14.13 -13.42 2.48
N THR A 44 -12.86 -13.37 2.85
CA THR A 44 -11.75 -12.80 2.07
C THR A 44 -10.64 -13.84 1.99
N LYS A 45 -10.09 -14.03 0.79
CA LYS A 45 -8.95 -14.90 0.54
C LYS A 45 -7.67 -14.22 1.05
N ILE A 46 -6.82 -14.96 1.75
CA ILE A 46 -5.54 -14.47 2.26
C ILE A 46 -4.42 -15.27 1.58
N THR A 47 -3.63 -14.59 0.77
CA THR A 47 -2.48 -15.14 0.06
C THR A 47 -1.19 -14.61 0.70
N PHE A 48 -0.20 -15.47 0.87
CA PHE A 48 1.10 -15.08 1.42
C PHE A 48 2.14 -14.99 0.30
N SER A 49 2.79 -13.84 0.18
CA SER A 49 3.94 -13.61 -0.70
C SER A 49 5.21 -13.63 0.15
N TYR A 50 6.06 -14.63 -0.06
CA TYR A 50 7.26 -14.84 0.75
C TYR A 50 8.48 -14.16 0.14
N GLU A 51 9.05 -13.20 0.86
CA GLU A 51 10.32 -12.57 0.49
C GLU A 51 11.49 -13.38 1.05
N THR A 52 12.36 -13.89 0.17
CA THR A 52 13.59 -14.57 0.58
C THR A 52 14.71 -13.59 0.97
N GLU A 53 14.67 -12.37 0.42
CA GLU A 53 15.64 -11.30 0.69
C GLU A 53 14.88 -9.97 0.86
N ALA A 54 15.44 -9.05 1.65
CA ALA A 54 14.83 -7.74 1.86
C ALA A 54 14.96 -6.87 0.61
N MET A 55 13.88 -6.73 -0.17
CA MET A 55 13.89 -5.98 -1.44
C MET A 55 13.34 -4.54 -1.33
N GLY A 56 13.16 -4.03 -0.11
CA GLY A 56 12.56 -2.73 0.16
C GLY A 56 11.03 -2.74 0.06
N THR A 57 10.39 -1.58 0.18
CA THR A 57 8.91 -1.47 0.28
C THR A 57 8.19 -1.90 -1.01
N ALA A 58 8.85 -1.76 -2.15
CA ALA A 58 8.28 -2.10 -3.46
C ALA A 58 8.51 -3.57 -3.89
N GLY A 59 9.50 -4.25 -3.30
CA GLY A 59 9.79 -5.67 -3.55
C GLY A 59 8.57 -6.60 -3.40
N PRO A 60 7.76 -6.45 -2.35
CA PRO A 60 6.50 -7.16 -2.17
C PRO A 60 5.54 -7.07 -3.35
N ILE A 61 5.42 -5.87 -3.92
CA ILE A 61 4.50 -5.57 -5.01
C ILE A 61 4.99 -6.24 -6.29
N ALA A 62 6.31 -6.23 -6.52
CA ALA A 62 6.92 -6.90 -7.67
C ALA A 62 6.74 -8.44 -7.60
N LEU A 63 6.89 -9.05 -6.42
CA LEU A 63 6.64 -10.49 -6.24
C LEU A 63 5.16 -10.86 -6.39
N ALA A 64 4.27 -9.96 -5.99
CA ALA A 64 2.82 -10.16 -6.10
C ALA A 64 2.27 -9.80 -7.49
N LYS A 65 3.12 -9.48 -8.48
CA LYS A 65 2.71 -9.01 -9.82
C LYS A 65 1.62 -9.88 -10.45
N ASP A 66 1.83 -11.20 -10.50
CA ASP A 66 0.89 -12.12 -11.14
C ASP A 66 -0.46 -12.21 -10.41
N MET A 67 -0.48 -11.89 -9.12
CA MET A 67 -1.69 -11.86 -8.29
C MET A 67 -2.41 -10.51 -8.37
N LEU A 68 -1.67 -9.43 -8.63
CA LEU A 68 -2.19 -8.07 -8.73
C LEU A 68 -2.67 -7.73 -10.15
N LEU A 69 -2.15 -8.42 -11.17
CA LEU A 69 -2.48 -8.23 -12.59
C LEU A 69 -3.57 -9.19 -13.10
N VAL A 70 -4.42 -9.69 -12.20
CA VAL A 70 -5.54 -10.56 -12.60
C VAL A 70 -6.57 -9.78 -13.43
N ASP A 71 -6.69 -8.47 -13.21
CA ASP A 71 -7.44 -7.54 -14.05
C ASP A 71 -6.78 -6.14 -14.10
N ASP A 72 -7.39 -5.21 -14.84
CA ASP A 72 -6.92 -3.83 -14.98
C ASP A 72 -7.43 -2.89 -13.86
N SER A 73 -8.02 -3.43 -12.79
CA SER A 73 -8.57 -2.62 -11.70
C SER A 73 -7.47 -2.11 -10.76
N PRO A 74 -7.65 -0.93 -10.14
CA PRO A 74 -6.69 -0.41 -9.17
C PRO A 74 -6.72 -1.24 -7.89
N PHE A 75 -5.56 -1.40 -7.27
CA PHE A 75 -5.37 -2.17 -6.04
C PHE A 75 -4.81 -1.29 -4.92
N PHE A 76 -5.12 -1.69 -3.69
CA PHE A 76 -4.67 -0.98 -2.49
C PHE A 76 -3.33 -1.54 -2.00
N VAL A 77 -2.45 -0.66 -1.54
CA VAL A 77 -1.22 -1.04 -0.84
C VAL A 77 -1.22 -0.33 0.51
N LEU A 78 -0.97 -1.07 1.58
CA LEU A 78 -0.95 -0.55 2.94
C LEU A 78 0.25 -1.11 3.69
N ASN A 79 0.84 -0.30 4.57
CA ASN A 79 1.78 -0.86 5.54
C ASN A 79 1.01 -1.71 6.58
N SER A 80 1.60 -2.84 6.99
CA SER A 80 0.92 -3.80 7.88
C SER A 80 0.77 -3.31 9.32
N ASP A 81 1.48 -2.25 9.70
CA ASP A 81 1.50 -1.66 11.03
C ASP A 81 0.47 -0.53 11.21
N ILE A 82 -0.28 -0.20 10.17
CA ILE A 82 -1.31 0.85 10.23
C ILE A 82 -2.64 0.22 10.64
N MET A 83 -3.16 0.67 11.79
CA MET A 83 -4.50 0.33 12.27
C MET A 83 -5.35 1.59 12.39
N CYS A 84 -6.22 1.84 11.41
CA CYS A 84 -7.24 2.88 11.50
C CYS A 84 -8.41 2.62 10.53
N ASP A 85 -9.48 3.41 10.68
CA ASP A 85 -10.60 3.39 9.75
C ASP A 85 -10.21 4.13 8.46
N PHE A 86 -10.12 3.39 7.35
CA PHE A 86 -9.73 3.96 6.07
C PHE A 86 -10.95 4.40 5.25
N PRO A 87 -10.96 5.62 4.71
CA PRO A 87 -12.06 6.12 3.88
C PRO A 87 -11.97 5.58 2.43
N PHE A 88 -11.93 4.25 2.25
CA PHE A 88 -11.69 3.60 0.96
C PHE A 88 -12.60 4.11 -0.16
N LYS A 89 -13.89 4.35 0.12
CA LYS A 89 -14.83 4.92 -0.88
C LYS A 89 -14.37 6.28 -1.40
N ALA A 90 -13.91 7.15 -0.51
CA ALA A 90 -13.45 8.48 -0.86
C ALA A 90 -12.14 8.41 -1.66
N ILE A 91 -11.23 7.51 -1.26
CA ILE A 91 -9.96 7.29 -1.98
C ILE A 91 -10.23 6.80 -3.40
N ILE A 92 -11.12 5.82 -3.58
CA ILE A 92 -11.52 5.32 -4.90
C ILE A 92 -12.16 6.43 -5.74
N ALA A 93 -13.07 7.21 -5.17
CA ALA A 93 -13.73 8.30 -5.88
C ALA A 93 -12.73 9.37 -6.33
N PHE A 94 -11.81 9.76 -5.44
CA PHE A 94 -10.74 10.71 -5.75
C PHE A 94 -9.82 10.18 -6.86
N HIS A 95 -9.40 8.92 -6.76
CA HIS A 95 -8.54 8.27 -7.74
C HIS A 95 -9.17 8.23 -9.14
N LYS A 96 -10.44 7.82 -9.22
CA LYS A 96 -11.22 7.81 -10.45
C LYS A 96 -11.39 9.21 -11.04
N ASN A 97 -11.58 10.23 -10.18
CA ASN A 97 -11.77 11.61 -10.62
C ASN A 97 -10.52 12.20 -11.30
N HIS A 98 -9.32 11.94 -10.76
CA HIS A 98 -8.10 12.50 -11.36
C HIS A 98 -7.48 11.63 -12.47
N GLY A 99 -7.81 10.32 -12.53
CA GLY A 99 -7.40 9.42 -13.62
C GLY A 99 -5.88 9.28 -13.81
N LYS A 100 -5.10 9.34 -12.72
CA LYS A 100 -3.63 9.22 -12.75
C LYS A 100 -3.20 7.84 -12.24
N SER A 101 -1.92 7.50 -12.39
CA SER A 101 -1.39 6.17 -12.06
C SER A 101 -1.51 5.75 -10.60
N GLY A 102 -1.65 6.69 -9.66
CA GLY A 102 -1.71 6.38 -8.24
C GLY A 102 -2.29 7.52 -7.39
N THR A 103 -2.79 7.15 -6.23
CA THR A 103 -3.22 8.05 -5.15
C THR A 103 -2.51 7.64 -3.86
N ILE A 104 -2.07 8.62 -3.08
CA ILE A 104 -1.47 8.45 -1.76
C ILE A 104 -2.37 9.11 -0.72
N LEU A 105 -2.60 8.43 0.41
CA LEU A 105 -3.25 9.05 1.56
C LEU A 105 -2.20 9.78 2.39
N VAL A 106 -2.52 11.03 2.78
CA VAL A 106 -1.70 11.83 3.67
C VAL A 106 -2.45 12.13 4.96
N THR A 107 -1.73 12.21 6.07
CA THR A 107 -2.28 12.61 7.37
C THR A 107 -1.52 13.81 7.93
N GLN A 108 -2.18 14.57 8.82
CA GLN A 108 -1.56 15.71 9.48
C GLN A 108 -0.95 15.28 10.81
N VAL A 109 0.29 15.68 11.07
CA VAL A 109 0.97 15.46 12.35
C VAL A 109 1.54 16.75 12.90
N GLU A 110 1.64 16.86 14.21
CA GLU A 110 2.23 18.03 14.87
C GLU A 110 3.76 18.07 14.67
N GLU A 111 4.42 16.90 14.67
CA GLU A 111 5.87 16.77 14.56
C GLU A 111 6.27 15.97 13.30
N PRO A 112 6.50 16.64 12.15
CA PRO A 112 6.79 15.97 10.88
C PRO A 112 8.25 15.48 10.74
N SER A 113 9.16 15.89 11.63
CA SER A 113 10.62 15.62 11.55
C SER A 113 10.99 14.14 11.48
N LYS A 114 10.11 13.25 11.96
CA LYS A 114 10.31 11.79 12.00
C LYS A 114 9.82 11.06 10.75
N TYR A 115 9.15 11.77 9.83
CA TYR A 115 8.40 11.17 8.72
C TYR A 115 8.78 11.79 7.37
N GLY A 116 8.26 11.20 6.28
CA GLY A 116 8.28 11.79 4.95
C GLY A 116 7.13 12.78 4.76
N VAL A 117 7.45 14.06 4.57
CA VAL A 117 6.48 15.11 4.29
C VAL A 117 6.16 15.12 2.80
N VAL A 118 4.87 15.21 2.49
CA VAL A 118 4.35 15.29 1.13
C VAL A 118 4.02 16.73 0.82
N VAL A 119 4.75 17.33 -0.12
CA VAL A 119 4.44 18.65 -0.68
C VAL A 119 3.63 18.43 -1.94
N TYR A 120 2.46 19.06 -2.02
CA TYR A 120 1.54 18.93 -3.14
C TYR A 120 0.90 20.28 -3.49
N ASP A 121 0.50 20.41 -4.74
CA ASP A 121 -0.25 21.55 -5.23
C ASP A 121 -1.68 21.50 -4.66
N GLN A 122 -2.08 22.53 -3.92
CA GLN A 122 -3.36 22.58 -3.23
C GLN A 122 -4.56 22.72 -4.17
N THR A 123 -4.36 23.20 -5.40
CA THR A 123 -5.43 23.40 -6.38
C THR A 123 -5.75 22.10 -7.11
N THR A 124 -4.73 21.32 -7.43
CA THR A 124 -4.82 20.12 -8.26
C THR A 124 -4.73 18.83 -7.46
N GLY A 125 -4.21 18.87 -6.23
CA GLY A 125 -3.91 17.69 -5.42
C GLY A 125 -2.70 16.89 -5.91
N ARG A 126 -1.95 17.40 -6.90
CA ARG A 126 -0.79 16.70 -7.45
C ARG A 126 0.39 16.83 -6.51
N VAL A 127 1.03 15.69 -6.20
CA VAL A 127 2.31 15.68 -5.47
C VAL A 127 3.39 16.39 -6.29
N ASP A 128 4.03 17.37 -5.67
CA ASP A 128 5.18 18.09 -6.21
C ASP A 128 6.48 17.34 -5.85
N ARG A 129 6.69 17.10 -4.54
CA ARG A 129 7.87 16.40 -4.03
C ARG A 129 7.64 15.77 -2.67
N PHE A 130 8.48 14.79 -2.35
CA PHE A 130 8.60 14.20 -1.02
C PHE A 130 9.84 14.77 -0.33
N VAL A 131 9.71 15.07 0.96
CA VAL A 131 10.83 15.53 1.79
C VAL A 131 10.97 14.57 2.97
N GLU A 132 12.02 13.75 2.95
CA GLU A 132 12.27 12.78 4.01
C GLU A 132 12.98 13.44 5.19
N LYS A 133 12.42 13.27 6.40
CA LYS A 133 13.00 13.74 7.67
C LYS A 133 13.50 15.19 7.57
N PRO A 134 12.61 16.15 7.26
CA PRO A 134 13.02 17.51 7.01
C PRO A 134 13.61 18.15 8.27
N ILE A 135 14.74 18.84 8.10
CA ILE A 135 15.39 19.63 9.16
C ILE A 135 14.63 20.94 9.39
N GLU A 136 14.04 21.50 8.32
CA GLU A 136 13.24 22.72 8.34
C GLU A 136 11.74 22.41 8.14
N PHE A 137 10.85 23.25 8.66
CA PHE A 137 9.41 23.02 8.48
C PHE A 137 8.99 23.27 7.02
N VAL A 138 8.70 22.17 6.30
CA VAL A 138 8.23 22.19 4.90
C VAL A 138 6.72 21.88 4.77
N GLY A 139 6.07 21.51 5.87
CA GLY A 139 4.67 21.13 5.92
C GLY A 139 4.41 20.09 7.01
N ASN A 140 3.14 19.87 7.31
CA ASN A 140 2.70 18.94 8.36
C ASN A 140 1.90 17.74 7.82
N LYS A 141 1.88 17.56 6.50
CA LYS A 141 1.20 16.45 5.83
C LYS A 141 2.20 15.35 5.51
N ILE A 142 2.07 14.21 6.16
CA ILE A 142 2.97 13.08 6.00
C ILE A 142 2.30 11.94 5.24
N ASN A 143 3.11 11.09 4.62
CA ASN A 143 2.66 9.85 4.01
C ASN A 143 2.00 8.95 5.08
N ALA A 144 0.73 8.60 4.88
CA ALA A 144 0.00 7.73 5.81
C ALA A 144 0.23 6.24 5.56
N GLY A 145 1.05 5.87 4.56
CA GLY A 145 1.38 4.50 4.21
C GLY A 145 0.24 3.72 3.56
N ILE A 146 -0.69 4.43 2.90
CA ILE A 146 -1.83 3.86 2.16
C ILE A 146 -1.84 4.43 0.76
N TYR A 147 -1.96 3.54 -0.22
CA TYR A 147 -1.90 3.86 -1.63
C TYR A 147 -3.00 3.14 -2.39
N LEU A 148 -3.50 3.78 -3.44
CA LEU A 148 -4.35 3.15 -4.46
C LEU A 148 -3.63 3.30 -5.80
N LEU A 149 -3.22 2.18 -6.39
CA LEU A 149 -2.33 2.16 -7.55
C LEU A 149 -3.00 1.45 -8.72
N ASN A 150 -2.76 1.96 -9.93
CA ASN A 150 -3.14 1.25 -11.14
C ASN A 150 -2.11 0.14 -11.45
N PRO A 151 -2.54 -0.96 -12.09
CA PRO A 151 -1.68 -2.02 -12.62
C PRO A 151 -0.43 -1.51 -13.36
N SER A 152 -0.58 -0.44 -14.15
CA SER A 152 0.52 0.23 -14.88
C SER A 152 1.71 0.71 -14.02
N VAL A 153 1.55 0.82 -12.69
CA VAL A 153 2.63 1.18 -11.77
C VAL A 153 3.59 0.01 -11.57
N ILE A 154 3.11 -1.23 -11.65
CA ILE A 154 3.92 -2.42 -11.36
C ILE A 154 5.11 -2.52 -12.33
N ASP A 155 4.90 -2.20 -13.61
CA ASP A 155 5.98 -2.22 -14.62
C ASP A 155 7.07 -1.16 -14.37
N LYS A 156 6.80 -0.17 -13.53
CA LYS A 156 7.76 0.88 -13.15
C LYS A 156 8.56 0.50 -11.91
N ILE A 157 8.19 -0.57 -11.21
CA ILE A 157 8.89 -1.04 -10.01
C ILE A 157 10.10 -1.87 -10.46
N PRO A 158 11.33 -1.40 -10.24
CA PRO A 158 12.52 -2.20 -10.55
C PRO A 158 12.60 -3.37 -9.59
N VAL A 159 13.07 -4.52 -10.09
CA VAL A 159 13.14 -5.78 -9.33
C VAL A 159 14.33 -5.81 -8.34
N ARG A 160 14.87 -4.64 -7.92
CA ARG A 160 16.01 -4.54 -6.99
C ARG A 160 15.96 -3.28 -6.13
N ASN A 161 16.21 -3.44 -4.82
CA ASN A 161 16.45 -2.41 -3.80
C ASN A 161 15.80 -1.04 -4.07
N PHE A 162 14.50 -0.94 -3.82
CA PHE A 162 13.78 0.33 -3.87
C PHE A 162 12.99 0.57 -2.58
N ALA A 163 13.34 1.63 -1.86
CA ALA A 163 12.48 2.24 -0.87
C ALA A 163 11.53 3.21 -1.61
N VAL A 164 10.24 3.12 -1.31
CA VAL A 164 9.20 4.08 -1.77
C VAL A 164 9.02 5.13 -0.68
#